data_AF-A0A662LXU9-F1
#
_entry.id   AF-A0A662LXU9-F1
#
_cell.length_a   1.000
_cell.length_b   1.000
_cell.length_c   1.000
_cell.angle_alpha   90.00
_cell.angle_beta   90.00
_cell.angle_gamma   90.00
#
_symmetry.space_group_name_H-M   'P 1'
#
loop_
_entity.id
_entity.type
_entity.pdbx_description
1 polymer ?
#
loop_
_entity_poly.entity_id
_entity_poly.type
_entity_poly.pdbx_seq_one_letter_code
_entity_poly.pdbx_strand_id
1 'polypeptide(L)'
;MGLVDKIFGEKKGFTIKGRTINYVDLEEYIEKTPEEEKTADMFVKVGEVTKYEDLKDIKDYIYAGNLMLIDFSQLADEEVTLKRITDELKKVAEDVNGDIAGIGNNLMIVTPRGVKIDRRKIRGSVF
;
A
#
# COMPACT_ATOMS: atom_id res chain seq x y z
N MET A 1 -0.31 -6.74 -36.32
CA MET A 1 -0.11 -6.61 -34.86
C MET A 1 -1.24 -5.76 -34.34
N GLY A 2 -2.08 -6.34 -33.48
CA GLY A 2 -3.42 -5.84 -33.22
C GLY A 2 -3.44 -4.73 -32.17
N LEU A 3 -4.47 -3.88 -32.22
CA LEU A 3 -4.79 -2.89 -31.18
C LEU A 3 -4.88 -3.49 -29.76
N VAL A 4 -5.08 -4.80 -29.65
CA VAL A 4 -5.15 -5.52 -28.37
C VAL A 4 -3.80 -5.52 -27.64
N ASP A 5 -2.69 -5.59 -28.37
CA ASP A 5 -1.33 -5.61 -27.79
C ASP A 5 -0.90 -4.23 -27.26
N LYS A 6 -1.58 -3.16 -27.69
CA LYS A 6 -1.29 -1.77 -27.30
C LYS A 6 -2.14 -1.28 -26.12
N ILE A 7 -3.22 -1.99 -25.79
CA ILE A 7 -4.12 -1.69 -24.66
C ILE A 7 -3.78 -2.57 -23.44
N PHE A 8 -3.17 -3.73 -23.67
CA PHE A 8 -2.65 -4.59 -22.61
C PHE A 8 -1.16 -4.35 -22.44
N GLY A 9 -0.81 -3.31 -21.66
CA GLY A 9 0.57 -3.07 -21.21
C GLY A 9 1.25 -4.33 -20.67
N GLU A 10 2.57 -4.40 -20.82
CA GLU A 10 3.37 -5.56 -20.45
C GLU A 10 3.11 -5.98 -18.99
N LYS A 11 2.41 -7.11 -18.83
CA LYS A 11 2.09 -7.69 -17.53
C LYS A 11 3.34 -8.23 -16.86
N LYS A 12 4.03 -7.41 -16.06
CA LYS A 12 4.94 -7.93 -15.02
C LYS A 12 4.13 -8.38 -13.82
N GLY A 13 3.51 -9.55 -13.93
CA GLY A 13 2.87 -10.22 -12.80
C GLY A 13 3.92 -10.85 -11.90
N PHE A 14 3.88 -10.56 -10.60
CA PHE A 14 4.61 -11.32 -9.59
C PHE A 14 3.70 -12.45 -9.09
N THR A 15 4.17 -13.70 -9.16
CA THR A 15 3.38 -14.86 -8.74
C THR A 15 3.78 -15.25 -7.32
N ILE A 16 2.85 -15.12 -6.37
CA ILE A 16 3.01 -15.65 -5.01
C ILE A 16 1.87 -16.63 -4.73
N LYS A 17 2.23 -17.88 -4.43
CA LYS A 17 1.31 -18.96 -3.99
C LYS A 17 -0.01 -19.05 -4.79
N GLY A 18 0.06 -18.98 -6.12
CA GLY A 18 -1.08 -19.23 -7.00
C GLY A 18 -2.14 -18.11 -7.09
N ARG A 19 -1.91 -16.95 -6.47
CA ARG A 19 -2.70 -15.74 -6.71
C ARG A 19 -1.85 -14.72 -7.47
N THR A 20 -2.27 -14.40 -8.69
CA THR A 20 -1.69 -13.27 -9.43
C THR A 20 -2.34 -11.99 -8.91
N ILE A 21 -1.62 -11.24 -8.07
CA ILE A 21 -2.03 -9.88 -7.74
C ILE A 21 -1.61 -9.00 -8.92
N ASN A 22 -2.60 -8.64 -9.75
CA ASN A 22 -2.39 -7.73 -10.87
C ASN A 22 -2.53 -6.30 -10.35
N TYR A 23 -1.42 -5.59 -10.23
CA TYR A 23 -1.45 -4.14 -10.15
C TYR A 23 -1.68 -3.60 -11.57
N VAL A 24 -2.74 -2.82 -11.75
CA VAL A 24 -2.95 -2.09 -13.00
C VAL A 24 -2.23 -0.77 -12.83
N ASP A 25 -1.14 -0.60 -13.59
CA ASP A 25 -0.51 0.71 -13.72
C ASP A 25 -1.43 1.60 -14.57
N LEU A 26 -2.03 2.59 -13.94
CA LEU A 26 -2.94 3.53 -14.60
C LEU A 26 -2.19 4.74 -15.17
N GLU A 27 -0.86 4.82 -15.05
CA GLU A 27 -0.06 5.93 -15.58
C GLU A 27 -0.22 6.05 -17.11
N GLU A 28 -0.44 4.93 -17.81
CA GLU A 28 -0.73 4.91 -19.25
C GLU A 28 -2.10 5.51 -19.61
N TYR A 29 -3.02 5.65 -18.65
CA TYR A 29 -4.37 6.21 -18.82
C TYR A 29 -4.46 7.69 -18.41
N ILE A 30 -3.37 8.28 -17.90
CA ILE A 30 -3.29 9.70 -17.57
C ILE A 30 -2.73 10.43 -18.80
N GLU A 31 -3.48 11.40 -19.35
CA GLU A 31 -2.95 12.27 -20.41
C GLU A 31 -1.78 13.07 -19.84
N LYS A 32 -0.55 12.75 -20.26
CA LYS A 32 0.68 13.37 -19.76
C LYS A 32 0.75 14.84 -20.18
N THR A 33 0.43 15.75 -19.27
CA THR A 33 0.71 17.18 -19.45
C THR A 33 2.21 17.41 -19.22
N PRO A 34 2.95 18.18 -20.06
CA PRO A 34 4.41 18.29 -19.99
C PRO A 34 5.02 18.84 -18.67
N GLU A 35 4.20 19.28 -17.72
CA GLU A 35 4.64 19.86 -16.43
C GLU A 35 4.73 18.84 -15.28
N GLU A 36 4.30 17.58 -15.47
CA GLU A 36 4.14 16.60 -14.38
C GLU A 36 5.39 15.75 -14.06
N GLU A 37 6.57 16.10 -14.57
CA GLU A 37 7.82 15.47 -14.13
C GLU A 37 8.32 15.98 -12.76
N LYS A 38 7.53 16.81 -12.06
CA LYS A 38 7.80 17.25 -10.68
C LYS A 38 6.92 16.55 -9.65
N THR A 39 7.44 15.40 -9.25
CA THR A 39 7.71 15.02 -7.85
C THR A 39 6.57 15.21 -6.85
N ALA A 40 5.81 14.14 -6.61
CA ALA A 40 4.96 14.07 -5.42
C ALA A 40 5.79 14.32 -4.15
N ASP A 41 5.27 15.16 -3.25
CA ASP A 41 5.89 15.41 -1.94
C ASP A 41 5.83 14.17 -1.03
N MET A 42 4.87 13.28 -1.29
CA MET A 42 4.67 12.03 -0.58
C MET A 42 4.24 10.96 -1.58
N PHE A 43 4.92 9.82 -1.55
CA PHE A 43 4.53 8.64 -2.33
C PHE A 43 3.73 7.66 -1.49
N VAL A 44 2.90 6.87 -2.18
CA VAL A 44 2.23 5.70 -1.63
C VAL A 44 2.91 4.48 -2.21
N LYS A 45 3.28 3.52 -1.35
CA LYS A 45 3.77 2.22 -1.79
C LYS A 45 2.92 1.11 -1.21
N VAL A 46 2.86 -0.01 -1.93
CA VAL A 46 2.31 -1.27 -1.42
C VAL A 46 3.46 -2.21 -1.11
N GLY A 47 3.40 -2.87 0.04
CA GLY A 47 4.40 -3.80 0.51
C GLY A 47 3.72 -4.99 1.13
N GLU A 48 4.34 -6.15 1.01
CA GLU A 48 3.85 -7.38 1.60
C GLU A 48 4.69 -7.70 2.83
N VAL A 49 4.02 -8.14 3.90
CA VAL A 49 4.68 -8.60 5.11
C VAL A 49 4.43 -10.10 5.25
N THR A 50 5.50 -10.86 5.18
CA THR A 50 5.50 -12.33 5.24
C THR A 50 6.23 -12.86 6.46
N LYS A 51 7.08 -12.01 7.05
CA LYS A 51 7.87 -12.27 8.25
C LYS A 51 8.22 -10.95 8.93
N TYR A 52 8.79 -11.04 10.13
CA TYR A 52 9.11 -9.85 10.92
C TYR A 52 10.21 -8.99 10.31
N GLU A 53 11.16 -9.60 9.61
CA GLU A 53 12.31 -8.93 9.00
C GLU A 53 11.90 -7.94 7.91
N ASP A 54 10.75 -8.15 7.27
CA ASP A 54 10.20 -7.29 6.23
C ASP A 54 9.84 -5.88 6.79
N LEU A 55 9.68 -5.76 8.11
CA LEU A 55 9.40 -4.48 8.77
C LEU A 55 10.54 -3.48 8.64
N LYS A 56 11.78 -3.91 8.41
CA LYS A 56 12.90 -2.98 8.30
C LYS A 56 12.66 -1.98 7.17
N ASP A 57 12.41 -2.49 5.96
CA ASP A 57 12.29 -1.64 4.77
C ASP A 57 10.95 -0.88 4.76
N ILE A 58 9.89 -1.47 5.33
CA ILE A 58 8.60 -0.79 5.56
C ILE A 58 8.78 0.44 6.46
N LYS A 59 9.49 0.28 7.59
CA LYS A 59 9.76 1.37 8.53
C LYS A 59 10.59 2.46 7.89
N ASP A 60 11.67 2.09 7.21
CA ASP A 60 12.55 3.04 6.51
C ASP A 60 11.75 3.91 5.53
N TYR A 61 10.77 3.32 4.83
CA TYR A 61 9.89 4.04 3.90
C TYR A 61 8.93 5.01 4.59
N ILE A 62 8.32 4.61 5.71
CA ILE A 62 7.42 5.46 6.50
C ILE A 62 8.19 6.63 7.14
N TYR A 63 9.37 6.36 7.70
CA TYR A 63 10.24 7.40 8.27
C TYR A 63 10.71 8.43 7.25
N ALA A 64 10.81 8.05 5.96
CA ALA A 64 11.07 8.97 4.86
C ALA A 64 9.87 9.87 4.52
N GLY A 65 8.78 9.82 5.29
CA GLY A 65 7.61 10.67 5.12
C GLY A 65 6.61 10.15 4.10
N ASN A 66 6.68 8.86 3.74
CA ASN A 66 5.77 8.25 2.77
C ASN A 66 4.67 7.42 3.44
N LEU A 67 3.62 7.10 2.67
CA LEU A 67 2.49 6.30 3.10
C LEU A 67 2.67 4.84 2.68
N MET A 68 2.43 3.93 3.60
CA MET A 68 2.56 2.50 3.37
C MET A 68 1.20 1.78 3.40
N LEU A 69 0.85 1.08 2.33
CA LEU A 69 -0.17 0.05 2.32
C LEU A 69 0.51 -1.31 2.49
N ILE A 70 0.13 -2.04 3.52
CA ILE A 70 0.80 -3.26 3.94
C ILE A 70 -0.18 -4.43 3.81
N ASP A 71 0.12 -5.36 2.91
CA ASP A 71 -0.59 -6.63 2.81
C ASP A 71 0.00 -7.64 3.79
N PHE A 72 -0.83 -8.09 4.72
CA PHE A 72 -0.47 -9.09 5.74
C PHE A 72 -1.23 -10.42 5.53
N SER A 73 -1.80 -10.64 4.36
CA SER A 73 -2.58 -11.86 4.03
C SER A 73 -1.83 -13.16 4.34
N GLN A 74 -0.49 -13.18 4.20
CA GLN A 74 0.32 -14.36 4.50
C GLN A 74 0.45 -14.66 6.00
N LEU A 75 0.18 -13.68 6.86
CA LEU A 75 0.24 -13.79 8.32
C LEU A 75 -1.13 -13.67 8.98
N ALA A 76 -2.22 -13.68 8.20
CA ALA A 76 -3.56 -13.47 8.71
C ALA A 76 -3.96 -14.49 9.80
N ASP A 77 -3.50 -15.73 9.66
CA ASP A 77 -3.75 -16.82 10.61
C ASP A 77 -2.66 -16.93 11.71
N GLU A 78 -1.58 -16.15 11.61
CA GLU A 78 -0.48 -16.13 12.59
C GLU A 78 -0.67 -15.01 13.62
N GLU A 79 -1.67 -15.16 14.50
CA GLU A 79 -2.09 -14.10 15.43
C GLU A 79 -0.95 -13.50 16.27
N VAL A 80 -0.04 -14.34 16.77
CA VAL A 80 1.10 -13.89 17.60
C VAL A 80 2.08 -13.04 16.78
N THR A 81 2.43 -13.51 15.58
CA THR A 81 3.32 -12.79 14.66
C THR A 81 2.69 -11.48 14.21
N LEU A 82 1.43 -11.53 13.79
CA LEU A 82 0.66 -10.37 13.34
C LEU A 82 0.54 -9.32 14.44
N LYS A 83 0.19 -9.73 15.67
CA LYS A 83 0.12 -8.80 16.82
C LYS A 83 1.45 -8.09 17.05
N ARG A 84 2.57 -8.82 17.02
CA ARG A 84 3.90 -8.23 17.20
C ARG A 84 4.22 -7.22 16.09
N ILE A 85 3.87 -7.55 14.85
CA ILE A 85 4.05 -6.65 13.70
C ILE A 85 3.18 -5.40 13.84
N THR A 86 1.90 -5.56 14.15
CA THR A 86 0.97 -4.44 14.33
C THR A 86 1.41 -3.53 15.47
N ASP A 87 1.89 -4.08 16.59
CA ASP A 87 2.35 -3.28 17.73
C ASP A 87 3.65 -2.52 17.40
N GLU A 88 4.54 -3.08 16.57
CA GLU A 88 5.72 -2.36 16.07
C GLU A 88 5.32 -1.22 15.11
N LEU A 89 4.39 -1.47 14.17
CA LEU A 89 3.91 -0.45 13.23
C LEU A 89 3.12 0.67 13.92
N LYS A 90 2.41 0.38 15.01
CA LYS A 90 1.77 1.41 15.86
C LYS A 90 2.80 2.35 16.46
N LYS A 91 3.91 1.82 17.00
CA LYS A 91 5.00 2.66 17.53
C LYS A 91 5.59 3.53 16.44
N VAL A 92 5.81 3.00 15.24
CA VAL A 92 6.30 3.77 14.10
C VAL A 92 5.34 4.91 13.73
N ALA A 93 4.03 4.63 13.71
CA ALA A 93 3.02 5.66 13.49
C ALA A 93 3.03 6.74 14.59
N GLU A 94 3.23 6.35 15.85
CA GLU A 94 3.39 7.29 16.96
C GLU A 94 4.68 8.14 16.81
N ASP A 95 5.81 7.51 16.48
CA ASP A 95 7.12 8.15 16.32
C ASP A 95 7.11 9.23 15.22
N VAL A 96 6.37 9.00 14.12
CA VAL A 96 6.22 9.97 13.02
C VAL A 96 5.03 10.92 13.18
N ASN A 97 4.32 10.88 14.31
CA ASN A 97 3.04 11.60 14.52
C ASN A 97 2.00 11.33 13.41
N GLY A 98 2.01 10.11 12.88
CA GLY A 98 1.15 9.61 11.81
C GLY A 98 -0.15 8.98 12.31
N ASP A 99 -0.69 8.05 11.53
CA ASP A 99 -1.89 7.26 11.87
C ASP A 99 -1.79 5.86 11.25
N ILE A 100 -2.47 4.89 11.86
CA ILE A 100 -2.51 3.49 11.40
C ILE A 100 -3.94 2.95 11.49
N ALA A 101 -4.35 2.19 10.48
CA ALA A 101 -5.62 1.47 10.51
C ALA A 101 -5.56 0.15 9.72
N GLY A 102 -6.40 -0.81 10.09
CA GLY A 102 -6.71 -1.97 9.27
C GLY A 102 -7.78 -1.65 8.23
N ILE A 103 -7.61 -2.19 7.02
CA ILE A 103 -8.55 -2.12 5.91
C ILE A 103 -8.95 -3.56 5.55
N GLY A 104 -10.23 -3.88 5.79
CA GLY A 104 -10.71 -5.25 5.57
C GLY A 104 -10.02 -6.25 6.50
N ASN A 105 -9.66 -7.41 5.96
CA ASN A 105 -9.12 -8.53 6.75
C ASN A 105 -7.61 -8.75 6.57
N ASN A 106 -6.98 -8.08 5.61
CA ASN A 106 -5.62 -8.41 5.16
C ASN A 106 -4.76 -7.20 4.76
N LEU A 107 -5.27 -5.97 4.89
CA LEU A 107 -4.50 -4.76 4.60
C LEU A 107 -4.39 -3.86 5.82
N MET A 108 -3.23 -3.26 6.02
CA MET A 108 -3.01 -2.16 6.95
C MET A 108 -2.55 -0.93 6.18
N ILE A 109 -2.91 0.25 6.65
CA ILE A 109 -2.40 1.52 6.16
C ILE A 109 -1.63 2.20 7.29
N VAL A 110 -0.42 2.68 7.00
CA VAL A 110 0.38 3.53 7.89
C VAL A 110 0.68 4.83 7.17
N THR A 111 0.37 5.94 7.83
CA THR A 111 0.45 7.28 7.25
C THR A 111 1.52 8.11 7.96
N PRO A 112 2.23 9.01 7.26
CA PRO A 112 3.23 9.89 7.85
C PRO A 112 2.58 11.09 8.56
N ARG A 113 3.42 11.97 9.11
CA ARG A 113 2.98 13.23 9.74
C ARG A 113 2.06 14.04 8.82
N GLY A 114 1.01 14.60 9.40
CA GLY A 114 0.11 15.51 8.68
C GLY A 114 -0.97 14.80 7.85
N VAL A 115 -0.94 13.47 7.77
CA VAL A 115 -1.96 12.65 7.13
C VAL A 115 -2.70 11.86 8.22
N LYS A 116 -4.04 11.83 8.17
CA LYS A 116 -4.89 11.10 9.12
C LYS A 116 -5.92 10.27 8.38
N ILE A 117 -6.31 9.15 8.99
CA ILE A 117 -7.28 8.22 8.40
C ILE A 117 -8.68 8.57 8.92
N ASP A 118 -9.53 9.12 8.05
CA ASP A 118 -10.95 9.24 8.39
C ASP A 118 -11.61 7.86 8.33
N ARG A 119 -12.06 7.38 9.49
CA ARG A 119 -12.68 6.05 9.64
C ARG A 119 -14.15 6.05 9.24
N ARG A 120 -14.72 7.21 8.90
CA ARG A 120 -16.07 7.33 8.34
C ARG A 120 -16.03 7.02 6.85
N LYS A 121 -16.52 5.84 6.51
CA LYS A 121 -16.58 5.39 5.12
C LYS A 121 -17.60 6.22 4.35
N ILE A 122 -17.20 6.79 3.21
CA ILE A 122 -18.14 7.25 2.19
C ILE A 122 -18.80 6.01 1.61
N ARG A 123 -20.13 5.97 1.62
CA ARG A 123 -20.93 4.91 0.99
C ARG A 123 -21.69 5.53 -0.17
N GLY A 124 -21.72 4.84 -1.31
CA GLY A 124 -22.62 5.25 -2.40
C GLY A 124 -24.07 5.18 -1.94
N SER A 125 -24.85 6.23 -2.20
CA SER A 125 -26.29 6.20 -1.98
C SER A 125 -26.90 5.18 -2.92
N VAL A 126 -27.53 4.15 -2.38
CA VAL A 126 -28.39 3.26 -3.16
C VAL A 126 -29.74 3.95 -3.27
N PHE A 127 -30.05 4.48 -4.46
CA PHE A 127 -31.40 4.86 -4.86
C PHE A 127 -31.99 3.76 -5.73
#